data_AF-A0A7Y0JRM2-F1
#
_entry.id   AF-A0A7Y0JRM2-F1
#
_cell.length_a   1.000
_cell.length_b   1.000
_cell.length_c   1.000
_cell.angle_alpha   90.00
_cell.angle_beta   90.00
_cell.angle_gamma   90.00
#
_symmetry.space_group_name_H-M   'P 1'
#
loop_
_entity.id
_entity.type
_entity.pdbx_description
1 polymer ?
#
loop_
_entity_poly.entity_id
_entity_poly.type
_entity_poly.pdbx_seq_one_letter_code
_entity_poly.pdbx_strand_id
1 'polypeptide(L)'
;MTREHFDYTQVLRSAEDDHAGNVIASIEAVDRPLQAVLWSVRHDAWIYAPSVAARILYNDEQFDRLRDIDRQTAERVARDDLHTDLPAEDVLVQIIEDGERSGMTYGPPVG
;
A
#
# COMPACT_ATOMS: atom_id res chain seq x y z
N MET A 1 20.90 11.57 -0.19
CA MET A 1 19.51 11.12 -0.37
C MET A 1 19.46 9.70 0.15
N THR A 2 18.98 9.51 1.37
CA THR A 2 18.73 8.17 1.91
C THR A 2 17.63 7.56 1.04
N ARG A 3 17.89 6.37 0.49
CA ARG A 3 16.88 5.61 -0.25
C ARG A 3 15.74 5.36 0.74
N GLU A 4 14.56 5.90 0.47
CA GLU A 4 13.38 5.56 1.26
C GLU A 4 13.09 4.08 0.99
N HIS A 5 13.00 3.29 2.05
CA HIS A 5 12.75 1.85 1.94
C HIS A 5 11.25 1.62 2.05
N PHE A 6 10.68 0.88 1.11
CA PHE A 6 9.29 0.46 1.20
C PHE A 6 9.18 -0.82 2.02
N ASP A 7 8.27 -0.79 2.97
CA ASP A 7 7.74 -1.98 3.62
C ASP A 7 6.48 -2.42 2.86
N TYR A 8 6.29 -3.72 2.73
CA TYR A 8 5.15 -4.29 2.03
C TYR A 8 4.34 -5.17 2.98
N THR A 9 3.04 -4.92 3.04
CA THR A 9 2.12 -5.68 3.89
C THR A 9 0.99 -6.27 3.04
N GLN A 10 0.82 -7.58 3.11
CA GLN A 10 -0.36 -8.27 2.60
C GLN A 10 -1.52 -8.08 3.58
N VAL A 11 -2.69 -7.76 3.05
CA VAL A 11 -3.93 -7.74 3.82
C VAL A 11 -4.78 -8.90 3.34
N LEU A 12 -4.99 -9.91 4.19
CA LEU A 12 -5.77 -11.11 3.86
C LEU A 12 -7.28 -10.83 3.89
N ARG A 13 -8.05 -11.53 3.05
CA ARG A 13 -9.53 -11.40 3.02
C ARG A 13 -10.17 -11.90 4.33
N SER A 14 -9.58 -12.95 4.90
CA SER A 14 -9.93 -13.48 6.21
C SER A 14 -8.69 -14.08 6.87
N ALA A 15 -8.74 -14.36 8.17
CA ALA A 15 -7.59 -14.90 8.91
C ALA A 15 -7.24 -16.35 8.52
N GLU A 16 -8.20 -17.06 7.91
CA GLU A 16 -8.07 -18.45 7.48
C GLU A 16 -7.82 -18.57 5.96
N ASP A 17 -7.75 -17.45 5.24
CA ASP A 17 -7.58 -17.39 3.79
C ASP A 17 -6.15 -16.95 3.46
N ASP A 18 -5.51 -17.63 2.52
CA ASP A 18 -4.19 -17.27 2.00
C ASP A 18 -4.28 -16.20 0.89
N HIS A 19 -5.48 -15.90 0.39
CA HIS A 19 -5.70 -14.89 -0.64
C HIS A 19 -5.74 -13.46 -0.08
N ALA A 20 -5.02 -12.57 -0.75
CA ALA A 20 -5.04 -11.16 -0.43
C ALA A 20 -6.36 -10.47 -0.82
N GLY A 21 -6.81 -9.59 0.06
CA GLY A 21 -7.75 -8.52 -0.24
C GLY A 21 -7.04 -7.23 -0.67
N ASN A 22 -5.77 -7.05 -0.27
CA ASN A 22 -4.96 -5.90 -0.69
C ASN A 22 -3.46 -6.14 -0.46
N VAL A 23 -2.64 -5.24 -1.02
CA VAL A 23 -1.23 -5.07 -0.72
C VAL A 23 -1.01 -3.58 -0.43
N ILE A 24 -0.35 -3.29 0.68
CA ILE A 24 0.04 -1.94 1.08
C ILE A 24 1.54 -1.83 0.90
N ALA A 25 1.99 -0.80 0.19
CA ALA A 25 3.38 -0.36 0.18
C ALA A 25 3.49 0.91 1.02
N SER A 26 4.31 0.89 2.06
CA SER A 26 4.42 2.00 3.00
C SER A 26 5.86 2.40 3.29
N ILE A 27 6.04 3.66 3.66
CA ILE A 27 7.28 4.18 4.22
C ILE A 27 6.94 4.71 5.61
N GLU A 28 7.48 4.07 6.65
CA GLU A 28 7.41 4.59 8.01
C GLU A 28 8.62 5.50 8.28
N ALA A 29 8.35 6.69 8.83
CA ALA A 29 9.38 7.61 9.26
C ALA A 29 9.01 8.21 10.62
N VAL A 30 9.99 8.25 11.53
CA VAL A 30 9.80 8.65 12.94
C VAL A 30 9.20 10.06 13.08
N ASP A 31 9.49 10.96 12.13
CA ASP A 31 9.10 12.38 12.18
C ASP A 31 8.17 12.80 11.03
N ARG A 32 7.54 11.85 10.32
CA ARG A 32 6.67 12.16 9.17
C ARG A 32 5.37 11.35 9.24
N PRO A 33 4.25 11.87 8.68
CA PRO A 33 3.05 11.05 8.50
C PRO A 33 3.38 9.77 7.73
N LEU A 34 2.67 8.68 8.03
CA LEU A 34 2.73 7.46 7.23
C LEU A 34 2.54 7.81 5.76
N GLN A 35 3.46 7.37 4.91
CA GLN A 35 3.29 7.43 3.46
C GLN A 35 2.90 6.04 3.00
N ALA A 36 1.75 5.90 2.35
CA ALA A 36 1.30 4.58 1.93
C ALA A 36 0.51 4.63 0.62
N VAL A 37 0.81 3.66 -0.23
CA VAL A 37 0.13 3.37 -1.48
C VAL A 37 -0.53 2.01 -1.35
N LEU A 38 -1.78 1.90 -1.79
CA LEU A 38 -2.53 0.65 -1.80
C LEU A 38 -3.36 0.51 -3.07
N TRP A 39 -3.75 -0.72 -3.41
CA TRP A 39 -4.61 -0.97 -4.54
C TRP A 39 -6.06 -0.59 -4.23
N SER A 40 -6.65 0.27 -5.07
CA SER A 40 -8.06 0.64 -4.96
C SER A 40 -8.88 -0.02 -6.04
N VAL A 41 -9.65 -1.05 -5.66
CA VAL A 41 -10.61 -1.72 -6.55
C VAL A 41 -11.62 -0.74 -7.15
N ARG A 42 -12.01 0.30 -6.40
CA ARG A 42 -12.97 1.31 -6.87
C ARG A 42 -12.41 2.15 -8.02
N HIS A 43 -11.12 2.47 -7.97
CA HIS A 43 -10.45 3.32 -8.96
C HIS A 43 -9.64 2.52 -9.98
N ASP A 44 -9.56 1.20 -9.82
CA ASP A 44 -8.72 0.31 -10.62
C ASP A 44 -7.27 0.83 -10.73
N ALA A 45 -6.76 1.33 -9.60
CA ALA A 45 -5.48 2.04 -9.55
C ALA A 45 -4.80 1.91 -8.19
N TRP A 46 -3.47 1.99 -8.21
CA TRP A 46 -2.66 2.23 -7.02
C TRP A 46 -2.79 3.70 -6.61
N ILE A 47 -3.19 3.95 -5.36
CA ILE A 47 -3.48 5.30 -4.88
C ILE A 47 -2.72 5.61 -3.60
N TYR A 48 -2.34 6.88 -3.45
CA TYR A 48 -1.90 7.40 -2.16
C TYR A 48 -3.10 7.49 -1.20
N ALA A 49 -3.05 6.71 -0.13
CA ALA A 49 -4.14 6.61 0.84
C ALA A 49 -3.62 6.35 2.26
N PRO A 50 -2.78 7.25 2.82
CA PRO A 50 -2.10 7.03 4.09
C PRO A 50 -3.05 6.83 5.27
N SER A 51 -4.16 7.57 5.31
CA SER A 51 -5.15 7.43 6.39
C SER A 51 -5.92 6.12 6.32
N VAL A 52 -6.11 5.55 5.13
CA VAL A 52 -6.74 4.22 4.96
C VAL A 52 -5.77 3.14 5.38
N ALA A 53 -4.51 3.23 4.92
CA ALA A 53 -3.45 2.30 5.30
C ALA A 53 -3.25 2.29 6.82
N ALA A 54 -3.14 3.45 7.48
CA ALA A 54 -2.99 3.54 8.93
C ALA A 54 -4.13 2.85 9.70
N ARG A 55 -5.37 2.98 9.21
CA ARG A 55 -6.54 2.30 9.82
C ARG A 55 -6.53 0.79 9.62
N ILE A 56 -5.79 0.28 8.65
CA ILE A 56 -5.63 -1.16 8.42
C ILE A 56 -4.45 -1.67 9.26
N LEU A 57 -3.28 -1.04 9.11
CA LEU A 57 -2.03 -1.46 9.73
C LEU A 57 -2.03 -1.38 11.26
N TYR A 58 -2.70 -0.37 11.82
CA TYR A 58 -2.73 -0.14 13.28
C TYR A 58 -4.07 -0.51 13.91
N ASN A 59 -4.85 -1.38 13.27
CA ASN A 59 -6.08 -1.91 13.86
C ASN A 59 -5.81 -3.24 14.56
N ASP A 60 -5.84 -3.20 15.89
CA ASP A 60 -5.63 -4.34 16.78
C ASP A 60 -6.50 -5.57 16.42
N GLU A 61 -7.72 -5.35 15.93
CA GLU A 61 -8.66 -6.42 15.58
C GLU A 61 -8.34 -7.12 14.27
N GLN A 62 -7.40 -6.61 13.46
CA GLN A 62 -7.07 -7.13 12.13
C GLN A 62 -5.64 -7.66 12.00
N PHE A 63 -4.83 -7.64 13.07
CA PHE A 63 -3.44 -8.11 13.02
C PHE A 63 -3.30 -9.55 12.54
N ASP A 64 -4.27 -10.41 12.83
CA ASP A 64 -4.28 -11.80 12.37
C ASP A 64 -4.34 -11.92 10.84
N ARG A 65 -4.81 -10.87 10.15
CA ARG A 65 -4.93 -10.77 8.69
C ARG A 65 -3.80 -9.98 8.03
N LEU A 66 -2.85 -9.45 8.80
CA LEU A 66 -1.71 -8.72 8.26
C LEU A 66 -0.49 -9.64 8.19
N ARG A 67 0.21 -9.59 7.06
CA ARG A 67 1.48 -10.30 6.88
C ARG A 67 2.49 -9.33 6.27
N ASP A 68 3.61 -9.14 6.95
CA ASP A 68 4.76 -8.46 6.36
C ASP A 68 5.39 -9.39 5.34
N ILE A 69 5.60 -8.86 4.14
CA ILE A 69 6.08 -9.61 2.99
C ILE A 69 7.23 -8.83 2.34
N ASP A 70 8.08 -9.54 1.60
CA ASP A 70 9.06 -8.87 0.75
C ASP A 70 8.45 -8.33 -0.55
N ARG A 71 9.20 -7.48 -1.24
CA ARG A 71 8.82 -6.90 -2.54
C ARG A 71 8.42 -7.98 -3.56
N GLN A 72 9.19 -9.06 -3.66
CA GLN A 72 8.96 -10.09 -4.67
C GLN A 72 7.63 -10.83 -4.43
N THR A 73 7.29 -11.05 -3.16
CA THR A 73 6.04 -11.64 -2.73
C THR A 73 4.90 -10.66 -2.97
N ALA A 74 5.08 -9.36 -2.69
CA ALA A 74 4.10 -8.32 -2.96
C ALA A 74 3.75 -8.23 -4.46
N GLU A 75 4.75 -8.32 -5.34
CA GLU A 75 4.54 -8.35 -6.79
C GLU A 75 3.75 -9.58 -7.24
N ARG A 76 4.02 -10.74 -6.63
CA ARG A 76 3.29 -11.97 -6.92
C ARG A 76 1.83 -11.87 -6.48
N VAL A 77 1.59 -11.41 -5.25
CA VAL A 77 0.24 -11.22 -4.71
C VAL A 77 -0.54 -10.21 -5.56
N ALA A 78 0.08 -9.09 -5.94
CA ALA A 78 -0.57 -8.10 -6.82
C ALA A 78 -1.05 -8.75 -8.13
N ARG A 79 -0.20 -9.57 -8.76
CA ARG A 79 -0.54 -10.23 -10.02
C ARG A 79 -1.59 -11.31 -9.86
N ASP A 80 -1.39 -12.19 -8.89
CA ASP A 80 -2.14 -13.44 -8.78
C ASP A 80 -3.50 -13.21 -8.10
N ASP A 81 -3.56 -12.39 -7.04
CA ASP A 81 -4.77 -12.16 -6.26
C ASP A 81 -5.49 -10.85 -6.60
N LEU A 82 -4.74 -9.79 -6.93
CA LEU A 82 -5.32 -8.46 -7.23
C LEU A 82 -5.47 -8.20 -8.74
N HIS A 83 -4.93 -9.10 -9.58
CA HIS A 83 -4.95 -9.00 -11.04
C HIS A 83 -4.39 -7.68 -11.59
N THR A 84 -3.36 -7.15 -10.94
CA THR A 84 -2.67 -5.92 -11.32
C THR A 84 -1.16 -6.09 -11.14
N ASP A 85 -0.37 -5.18 -11.70
CA ASP A 85 1.08 -5.15 -11.44
C ASP A 85 1.38 -4.14 -10.33
N LEU A 86 2.21 -4.55 -9.37
CA LEU A 86 2.72 -3.64 -8.34
C LEU A 86 3.69 -2.64 -8.97
N PRO A 87 3.48 -1.32 -8.85
CA PRO A 87 4.34 -0.33 -9.47
C PRO A 87 5.78 -0.44 -8.96
N ALA A 88 6.73 -0.09 -9.80
CA ALA A 88 8.12 0.06 -9.40
C ALA A 88 8.26 1.14 -8.30
N GLU A 89 9.28 1.04 -7.46
CA GLU A 89 9.43 1.91 -6.29
C GLU A 89 9.55 3.39 -6.64
N ASP A 90 10.16 3.73 -7.77
CA ASP A 90 10.20 5.10 -8.28
C ASP A 90 8.81 5.63 -8.65
N VAL A 91 7.94 4.78 -9.19
CA VAL A 91 6.53 5.12 -9.46
C VAL A 91 5.73 5.23 -8.16
N LEU A 92 5.98 4.37 -7.17
CA LEU A 92 5.36 4.47 -5.84
C LEU A 92 5.72 5.80 -5.16
N VAL A 93 6.98 6.24 -5.25
CA VAL A 93 7.42 7.56 -4.77
C VAL A 93 6.67 8.67 -5.50
N GLN A 94 6.53 8.61 -6.83
CA GLN A 94 5.78 9.61 -7.58
C GLN A 94 4.30 9.70 -7.15
N ILE A 95 3.64 8.56 -6.93
CA ILE A 95 2.26 8.52 -6.43
C ILE A 95 2.14 9.21 -5.07
N ILE A 96 3.12 8.98 -4.17
CA ILE A 96 3.17 9.64 -2.86
C ILE A 96 3.37 11.15 -3.03
N GLU A 97 4.38 11.57 -3.78
CA GLU A 97 4.70 12.99 -3.99
C GLU A 97 3.52 13.77 -4.61
N ASP A 98 2.82 13.16 -5.58
CA ASP A 98 1.65 13.77 -6.21
C ASP A 98 0.44 13.84 -5.25
N GLY A 99 0.24 12.79 -4.45
CA GLY A 99 -0.77 12.77 -3.39
C GLY A 99 -0.54 13.84 -2.33
N GLU A 100 0.70 13.99 -1.86
CA GLU A 100 1.10 15.04 -0.92
C GLU A 100 0.92 16.44 -1.53
N ARG A 101 1.36 16.64 -2.77
CA ARG A 101 1.28 17.94 -3.45
C ARG A 101 -0.15 18.41 -3.67
N SER A 102 -1.05 17.48 -3.96
CA SER A 102 -2.48 17.77 -4.17
C SER A 102 -3.25 17.97 -2.86
N GLY A 103 -2.62 17.73 -1.70
CA GLY A 103 -3.29 17.69 -0.40
C GLY A 103 -4.31 16.55 -0.30
N MET A 104 -4.27 15.59 -1.23
CA MET A 104 -5.17 14.45 -1.25
C MET A 104 -4.71 13.44 -0.21
N THR A 105 -5.57 13.22 0.77
CA THR A 105 -5.45 12.06 1.69
C THR A 105 -6.08 10.80 1.09
N TYR A 106 -6.71 10.92 -0.09
CA TYR A 106 -7.38 9.85 -0.82
C TYR A 106 -7.57 10.21 -2.31
N GLY A 107 -6.99 9.43 -3.22
CA GLY A 107 -7.29 9.45 -4.67
C GLY A 107 -6.06 9.39 -5.58
N PRO A 108 -6.18 8.89 -6.83
CA PRO A 108 -5.08 8.88 -7.78
C PRO A 108 -4.74 10.31 -8.26
N PRO A 109 -3.48 10.61 -8.62
CA PRO A 109 -3.17 11.82 -9.35
C PRO A 109 -3.96 11.84 -10.67
N VAL A 110 -4.58 12.98 -10.98
CA VAL A 110 -5.22 13.19 -12.28
C VAL A 110 -4.14 13.18 -13.36
N GLY A 111 -4.17 12.16 -14.22
CA GLY A 111 -3.40 12.12 -15.46
C GLY A 111 -3.99 13.02 -16.53
#